data_AF-A0A836VMY3-F1
#
_entry.id   AF-A0A836VMY3-F1
#
_cell.length_a   1.000
_cell.length_b   1.000
_cell.length_c   1.000
_cell.angle_alpha   90.00
_cell.angle_beta   90.00
_cell.angle_gamma   90.00
#
_symmetry.space_group_name_H-M   'P 1'
#
loop_
_entity.id
_entity.type
_entity.pdbx_description
1 polymer ?
#
loop_
_entity_poly.entity_id
_entity_poly.type
_entity_poly.pdbx_seq_one_letter_code
_entity_poly.pdbx_strand_id
1 'polypeptide(L)'
;MLQNSYIHIPNVGYVTERKIWNSSVKDWYSFDKVKLPSFRKKHIKKFVDLSIKCLNNGNHSFFSSLMPKHEHWRCLEDFPKVAYLDIETTGIDRNDDITLIGVYDGSKVRSFIKGKDLSKFNDYISTFQTIVTFNGSCFDLPVISSKLNIKFDQLHVDLRFAFSRLGIMGGLKKIETLFELERSPETKGLDGYDAVKLWH
;
A
#
# COMPACT_ATOMS: atom_id res chain seq x y z
N MET A 1 -0.48 -0.53 14.89
CA MET A 1 -0.39 -1.94 14.40
C MET A 1 1.05 -2.38 14.05
N LEU A 2 1.86 -1.47 13.50
CA LEU A 2 3.26 -1.71 13.14
C LEU A 2 4.17 -1.95 14.36
N GLN A 3 3.98 -1.18 15.42
CA GLN A 3 4.81 -1.23 16.65
C GLN A 3 4.71 -2.55 17.42
N ASN A 4 3.77 -3.41 17.03
CA ASN A 4 3.58 -4.75 17.59
C ASN A 4 4.09 -5.82 16.60
N SER A 5 4.53 -5.44 15.41
CA SER A 5 4.97 -6.33 14.34
C SER A 5 6.46 -6.64 14.46
N TYR A 6 6.87 -7.86 14.13
CA TYR A 6 8.28 -8.26 14.10
C TYR A 6 8.65 -8.95 12.78
N ILE A 7 7.68 -9.19 11.89
CA ILE A 7 7.88 -9.89 10.62
C ILE A 7 8.72 -9.14 9.57
N HIS A 8 8.95 -7.83 9.74
CA HIS A 8 9.93 -7.08 8.94
C HIS A 8 11.37 -7.35 9.39
N ILE A 9 11.59 -8.04 10.51
CA ILE A 9 12.93 -8.34 11.01
C ILE A 9 13.46 -9.58 10.29
N PRO A 10 14.67 -9.53 9.68
CA PRO A 10 15.25 -10.69 9.01
C PRO A 10 15.29 -11.91 9.94
N ASN A 11 14.89 -13.08 9.41
CA ASN A 11 14.78 -14.34 10.14
C ASN A 11 13.68 -14.38 11.21
N VAL A 12 12.71 -13.47 11.18
CA VAL A 12 11.50 -13.50 12.00
C VAL A 12 10.28 -13.70 11.11
N GLY A 13 9.64 -14.87 11.24
CA GLY A 13 8.34 -15.15 10.61
C GLY A 13 7.20 -15.17 11.64
N TYR A 14 5.97 -15.40 11.17
CA TYR A 14 4.75 -15.43 11.98
C TYR A 14 4.81 -16.35 13.21
N VAL A 15 5.55 -17.46 13.14
CA VAL A 15 5.72 -18.36 14.30
C VAL A 15 6.51 -17.68 15.41
N THR A 16 7.60 -16.99 15.07
CA THR A 16 8.43 -16.27 16.04
C THR A 16 7.72 -15.03 16.55
N GLU A 17 7.05 -14.28 15.68
CA GLU A 17 6.24 -13.13 16.06
C GLU A 17 5.14 -13.51 17.08
N ARG A 18 4.37 -14.57 16.82
CA ARG A 18 3.35 -15.06 17.77
C ARG A 18 3.94 -15.49 19.11
N LYS A 19 5.13 -16.09 19.12
CA LYS A 19 5.84 -16.41 20.38
C LYS A 19 6.19 -15.14 21.17
N ILE A 20 6.55 -14.05 20.49
CA ILE A 20 6.81 -12.76 21.14
C ILE A 20 5.52 -12.22 21.75
N TRP A 21 4.41 -12.18 21.00
CA TRP A 21 3.12 -11.72 21.52
C TRP A 21 2.64 -12.50 22.74
N ASN A 22 2.82 -13.82 22.73
CA ASN A 22 2.43 -14.68 23.86
C ASN A 22 3.31 -14.49 25.11
N SER A 23 4.41 -13.74 25.01
CA SER A 23 5.35 -13.50 26.12
C SER A 23 5.03 -12.25 26.95
N SER A 24 3.76 -11.81 26.95
CA SER A 24 3.22 -10.59 27.60
C SER A 24 3.81 -9.25 27.11
N VAL A 25 4.58 -9.29 26.02
CA VAL A 25 5.10 -8.12 25.32
C VAL A 25 4.08 -7.67 24.29
N LYS A 26 3.65 -6.42 24.42
CA LYS A 26 2.60 -5.84 23.58
C LYS A 26 3.17 -5.10 22.38
N ASP A 27 4.39 -4.59 22.48
CA ASP A 27 4.99 -3.66 21.53
C ASP A 27 6.53 -3.72 21.58
N TRP A 28 7.16 -2.96 20.68
CA TRP A 28 8.60 -2.75 20.63
C TRP A 28 9.21 -2.22 21.94
N TYR A 29 8.52 -1.32 22.65
CA TYR A 29 9.03 -0.69 23.87
C TYR A 29 9.11 -1.65 25.05
N SER A 30 8.26 -2.66 25.07
CA SER A 30 8.26 -3.72 26.07
C SER A 30 9.12 -4.93 25.68
N PHE A 31 9.81 -4.90 24.54
CA PHE A 31 10.55 -6.04 23.98
C PHE A 31 11.65 -6.60 24.92
N ASP A 32 12.22 -5.78 25.79
CA ASP A 32 13.23 -6.24 26.76
C ASP A 32 12.69 -7.28 27.75
N LYS A 33 11.37 -7.39 27.90
CA LYS A 33 10.71 -8.39 28.76
C LYS A 33 10.55 -9.75 28.08
N VAL A 34 10.75 -9.85 26.76
CA VAL A 34 10.61 -11.10 26.02
C VAL A 34 11.60 -12.16 26.52
N LYS A 35 11.09 -13.38 26.72
CA LYS A 35 11.89 -14.58 27.01
C LYS A 35 12.26 -15.30 25.72
N LEU A 36 13.46 -15.03 25.21
CA LEU A 36 14.05 -15.68 24.02
C LEU A 36 15.53 -16.01 24.28
N PRO A 37 16.12 -16.97 23.54
CA PRO A 37 17.56 -17.21 23.56
C PRO A 37 18.36 -15.92 23.31
N SER A 38 19.44 -15.72 24.05
CA SER A 38 20.21 -14.45 24.10
C SER A 38 20.62 -13.94 22.71
N PHE A 39 21.15 -14.82 21.86
CA PHE A 39 21.53 -14.48 20.48
C PHE A 39 20.33 -13.94 19.67
N ARG A 40 19.20 -14.64 19.72
CA ARG A 40 17.98 -14.23 19.00
C ARG A 40 17.40 -12.93 19.56
N LYS A 41 17.39 -12.78 20.88
CA LYS A 41 16.94 -11.54 21.54
C LYS A 41 17.79 -10.34 21.13
N LYS A 42 19.12 -10.47 21.10
CA LYS A 42 20.04 -9.41 20.66
C LYS A 42 19.82 -9.01 19.20
N HIS A 43 19.66 -9.99 18.31
CA HIS A 43 19.34 -9.73 16.90
C HIS A 43 18.04 -8.96 16.72
N ILE A 44 16.95 -9.43 17.35
CA ILE A 44 15.64 -8.78 17.24
C ILE A 44 15.67 -7.40 17.89
N LYS A 45 16.29 -7.23 19.07
CA LYS A 45 16.42 -5.93 19.75
C LYS A 45 17.09 -4.88 18.86
N LYS A 46 18.15 -5.25 18.15
CA LYS A 46 18.83 -4.35 17.20
C LYS A 46 17.84 -3.80 16.15
N PHE A 47 17.01 -4.65 15.57
CA PHE A 47 16.02 -4.22 14.58
C PHE A 47 14.84 -3.48 15.21
N VAL A 48 14.43 -3.84 16.42
CA VAL A 48 13.43 -3.07 17.19
C VAL A 48 13.90 -1.62 17.39
N ASP A 49 15.15 -1.43 17.82
CA ASP A 49 15.72 -0.09 18.02
C ASP A 49 15.82 0.70 16.72
N LEU A 50 16.22 0.04 15.62
CA LEU A 50 16.19 0.64 14.29
C LEU A 50 14.76 0.99 13.84
N SER A 51 13.79 0.13 14.15
CA SER A 51 12.39 0.34 13.77
C SER A 51 11.79 1.55 14.48
N ILE A 52 12.04 1.71 15.78
CA ILE A 52 11.64 2.89 16.55
C ILE A 52 12.27 4.15 15.95
N LYS A 53 13.58 4.13 15.65
CA LYS A 53 14.28 5.27 15.04
C LYS A 53 13.70 5.63 13.67
N CYS A 54 13.47 4.63 12.80
CA CYS A 54 12.93 4.86 11.47
C CYS A 54 11.48 5.36 11.51
N LEU A 55 10.65 4.81 12.40
CA LEU A 55 9.27 5.26 12.60
C LEU A 55 9.23 6.73 13.05
N ASN A 56 10.02 7.09 14.07
CA ASN A 56 10.08 8.47 14.57
C ASN A 56 10.56 9.47 13.50
N ASN A 57 11.37 9.02 12.55
CA ASN A 57 11.85 9.84 11.43
C ASN A 57 10.93 9.81 10.19
N GLY A 58 9.79 9.11 10.24
CA GLY A 58 8.89 8.95 9.09
C GLY A 58 9.50 8.18 7.91
N ASN A 59 10.53 7.36 8.15
CA ASN A 59 11.24 6.60 7.13
C ASN A 59 10.45 5.32 6.75
N HIS A 60 9.46 5.50 5.89
CA HIS A 60 8.65 4.42 5.36
C HIS A 60 9.45 3.45 4.48
N SER A 61 10.49 3.91 3.78
CA SER A 61 11.32 3.09 2.88
C SER A 61 12.05 1.95 3.62
N PHE A 62 12.38 2.15 4.90
CA PHE A 62 12.88 1.09 5.77
C PHE A 62 11.88 -0.07 5.90
N PHE A 63 10.59 0.26 6.04
CA PHE A 63 9.54 -0.75 6.18
C PHE A 63 9.13 -1.32 4.83
N SER A 64 9.06 -0.53 3.75
CA SER A 64 8.68 -1.01 2.42
C SER A 64 9.69 -2.00 1.80
N SER A 65 10.95 -1.93 2.25
CA SER A 65 12.04 -2.82 1.84
C SER A 65 12.15 -4.10 2.66
N LEU A 66 11.71 -4.09 3.93
CA LEU A 66 11.87 -5.21 4.87
C LEU A 66 10.57 -5.96 5.17
N MET A 67 9.44 -5.27 5.19
CA MET A 67 8.13 -5.87 5.44
C MET A 67 7.72 -6.73 4.24
N PRO A 68 7.18 -7.94 4.46
CA PRO A 68 6.54 -8.69 3.38
C PRO A 68 5.46 -7.84 2.70
N LYS A 69 5.41 -7.82 1.36
CA LYS A 69 4.49 -6.95 0.61
C LYS A 69 3.02 -7.12 1.03
N HIS A 70 2.60 -8.35 1.31
CA HIS A 70 1.24 -8.65 1.77
C HIS A 70 0.93 -8.19 3.20
N GLU A 71 1.93 -7.70 3.95
CA GLU A 71 1.80 -7.23 5.34
C GLU A 71 2.03 -5.72 5.47
N HIS A 72 2.21 -5.00 4.36
CA HIS A 72 2.32 -3.54 4.35
C HIS A 72 1.12 -2.83 4.99
N TRP A 73 -0.07 -3.45 5.00
CA TRP A 73 -1.27 -2.91 5.65
C TRP A 73 -1.04 -2.60 7.13
N ARG A 74 -0.12 -3.31 7.81
CA ARG A 74 0.23 -3.05 9.22
C ARG A 74 0.85 -1.68 9.45
N CYS A 75 1.35 -1.04 8.40
CA CYS A 75 2.02 0.24 8.44
C CYS A 75 1.08 1.43 8.18
N LEU A 76 -0.18 1.20 7.80
CA LEU A 76 -1.10 2.26 7.35
C LEU A 76 -1.35 3.34 8.42
N GLU A 77 -1.58 2.93 9.66
CA GLU A 77 -1.82 3.86 10.79
C GLU A 77 -0.61 4.73 11.10
N ASP A 78 0.59 4.17 10.92
CA ASP A 78 1.85 4.78 11.31
C ASP A 78 2.43 5.70 10.20
N PHE A 79 1.91 5.61 8.96
CA PHE A 79 2.30 6.42 7.80
C PHE A 79 1.08 7.06 7.11
N PRO A 80 0.58 8.19 7.65
CA PRO A 80 -0.73 8.75 7.27
C PRO A 80 -0.76 9.44 5.91
N LYS A 81 0.40 9.68 5.27
CA LYS A 81 0.45 10.21 3.90
C LYS A 81 0.18 9.10 2.90
N VAL A 82 -1.10 8.83 2.67
CA VAL A 82 -1.60 7.75 1.81
C VAL A 82 -2.11 8.31 0.48
N ALA A 83 -1.63 7.77 -0.62
CA ALA A 83 -2.15 8.00 -1.97
C ALA A 83 -3.06 6.83 -2.37
N TYR A 84 -4.36 7.07 -2.45
CA TYR A 84 -5.30 6.14 -3.07
C TYR A 84 -5.27 6.39 -4.58
N LEU A 85 -4.64 5.48 -5.30
CA LEU A 85 -4.24 5.66 -6.70
C LEU A 85 -5.05 4.75 -7.61
N ASP A 86 -5.43 5.30 -8.75
CA ASP A 86 -6.08 4.59 -9.86
C ASP A 86 -5.67 5.24 -11.19
N ILE A 87 -5.75 4.49 -12.30
CA ILE A 87 -5.41 5.00 -13.63
C ILE A 87 -6.49 4.69 -14.66
N GLU A 88 -6.60 5.57 -15.64
CA GLU A 88 -7.32 5.31 -16.88
C GLU A 88 -6.30 5.19 -18.02
N THR A 89 -6.55 4.24 -18.91
CA THR A 89 -5.69 3.89 -20.04
C THR A 89 -6.50 3.86 -21.34
N THR A 90 -5.83 3.93 -22.49
CA THR A 90 -6.50 3.82 -23.82
C THR A 90 -7.06 2.42 -24.11
N GLY A 91 -6.79 1.46 -23.23
CA GLY A 91 -7.26 0.09 -23.32
C GLY A 91 -6.85 -0.69 -22.06
N ILE A 92 -6.87 -2.02 -22.11
CA ILE A 92 -6.60 -2.90 -20.96
C ILE A 92 -5.24 -3.61 -21.04
N ASP A 93 -4.44 -3.34 -22.07
CA ASP A 93 -3.09 -3.87 -22.22
C ASP A 93 -2.07 -2.96 -21.50
N ARG A 94 -0.97 -3.53 -21.02
CA ARG A 94 0.08 -2.73 -20.36
C ARG A 94 0.83 -1.80 -21.31
N ASN A 95 0.73 -2.06 -22.61
CA ASN A 95 1.27 -1.21 -23.67
C ASN A 95 0.35 -0.04 -24.02
N ASP A 96 -0.89 -0.03 -23.54
CA ASP A 96 -1.79 1.11 -23.72
C ASP A 96 -1.27 2.35 -23.00
N ASP A 97 -1.60 3.52 -23.51
CA ASP A 97 -1.13 4.77 -22.91
C ASP A 97 -2.03 5.19 -21.74
N ILE A 98 -1.39 5.75 -20.72
CA ILE A 98 -2.10 6.38 -19.60
C ILE A 98 -2.76 7.67 -20.11
N THR A 99 -4.07 7.77 -19.94
CA THR A 99 -4.86 8.98 -20.25
C THR A 99 -4.99 9.86 -19.00
N LEU A 100 -5.19 9.24 -17.83
CA LEU A 100 -5.36 9.91 -16.55
C LEU A 100 -4.75 9.09 -15.41
N ILE A 101 -4.15 9.78 -14.43
CA ILE A 101 -3.83 9.21 -13.12
C ILE A 101 -4.63 9.97 -12.06
N GLY A 102 -5.46 9.27 -11.31
CA GLY A 102 -6.21 9.80 -10.18
C GLY A 102 -5.50 9.48 -8.87
N VAL A 103 -5.36 10.48 -8.00
CA VAL A 103 -4.84 10.27 -6.64
C VAL A 103 -5.74 10.99 -5.64
N TYR A 104 -6.37 10.23 -4.75
CA TYR A 104 -7.03 10.78 -3.57
C TYR A 104 -6.04 10.73 -2.38
N ASP A 105 -5.84 11.86 -1.69
CA ASP A 105 -4.88 11.96 -0.58
C ASP A 105 -5.50 11.76 0.82
N GLY A 106 -6.77 11.34 0.87
CA GLY A 106 -7.57 11.29 2.10
C GLY A 106 -8.41 12.55 2.34
N SER A 107 -8.20 13.61 1.56
CA SER A 107 -8.95 14.88 1.66
C SER A 107 -9.45 15.39 0.30
N LYS A 108 -8.63 15.29 -0.75
CA LYS A 108 -8.91 15.82 -2.09
C LYS A 108 -8.42 14.86 -3.16
N VAL A 109 -9.08 14.92 -4.31
CA VAL A 109 -8.66 14.23 -5.52
C VAL A 109 -7.77 15.17 -6.33
N ARG A 110 -6.64 14.64 -6.81
CA ARG A 110 -5.80 15.25 -7.82
C ARG A 110 -5.73 14.33 -9.03
N SER A 111 -6.07 14.87 -10.20
CA SER A 111 -5.97 14.16 -11.47
C SER A 111 -4.80 14.69 -12.28
N PHE A 112 -4.07 13.80 -12.94
CA PHE A 112 -3.00 14.12 -13.86
C PHE A 112 -3.38 13.61 -15.24
N ILE A 113 -3.42 14.48 -16.24
CA ILE A 113 -3.99 14.20 -17.56
C ILE A 113 -2.87 14.19 -18.61
N LYS A 114 -2.89 13.21 -19.52
CA LYS A 114 -1.97 13.12 -20.66
C LYS A 114 -1.98 14.42 -21.46
N GLY A 115 -0.79 14.94 -21.76
CA GLY A 115 -0.61 16.19 -22.51
C GLY A 115 -0.89 17.48 -21.72
N LYS A 116 -1.29 17.40 -20.44
CA LYS A 116 -1.50 18.58 -19.58
C LYS A 116 -0.49 18.64 -18.45
N ASP A 117 -0.51 17.64 -17.58
CA ASP A 117 0.29 17.67 -16.34
C ASP A 117 0.76 16.30 -15.85
N LEU A 118 0.64 15.25 -16.68
CA LEU A 118 1.12 13.90 -16.36
C LEU A 118 2.59 13.85 -15.91
N SER A 119 3.44 14.74 -16.43
CA SER A 119 4.85 14.85 -16.02
C SER A 119 5.04 15.27 -14.55
N LYS A 120 4.06 15.92 -13.94
CA LYS A 120 4.09 16.35 -12.52
C LYS A 120 3.71 15.22 -11.55
N PHE A 121 3.27 14.07 -12.06
CA PHE A 121 2.84 12.95 -11.23
C PHE A 121 3.98 12.42 -10.36
N ASN A 122 5.19 12.26 -10.91
CA ASN A 122 6.34 11.70 -10.18
C ASN A 122 6.68 12.52 -8.92
N ASP A 123 6.78 13.83 -9.08
CA ASP A 123 7.07 14.73 -7.96
C ASP A 123 5.96 14.66 -6.91
N TYR A 124 4.69 14.57 -7.34
CA TYR A 124 3.57 14.49 -6.42
C TYR A 124 3.53 13.17 -5.65
N ILE A 125 3.63 12.02 -6.33
CA ILE A 125 3.54 10.71 -5.69
C ILE A 125 4.71 10.47 -4.72
N SER A 126 5.87 11.07 -4.97
CA SER A 126 7.04 11.01 -4.07
C SER A 126 6.80 11.64 -2.69
N THR A 127 5.77 12.48 -2.54
CA THR A 127 5.43 13.09 -1.25
C THR A 127 4.66 12.16 -0.30
N PHE A 128 4.18 11.03 -0.82
CA PHE A 128 3.42 10.03 -0.08
C PHE A 128 4.34 8.92 0.45
N GLN A 129 3.92 8.32 1.56
CA GLN A 129 4.65 7.24 2.21
C GLN A 129 4.05 5.87 1.87
N THR A 130 2.76 5.87 1.55
CA THR A 130 1.98 4.67 1.23
C THR A 130 1.12 4.90 0.01
N ILE A 131 1.02 3.89 -0.84
CA ILE A 131 0.10 3.81 -1.97
C ILE A 131 -0.93 2.73 -1.66
N VAL A 132 -2.20 3.03 -1.91
CA VAL A 132 -3.31 2.08 -1.86
C VAL A 132 -3.93 2.02 -3.24
N THR A 133 -4.15 0.81 -3.76
CA THR A 133 -4.81 0.60 -5.06
C THR A 133 -5.83 -0.53 -4.94
N PHE A 134 -6.68 -0.68 -5.96
CA PHE A 134 -7.45 -1.90 -6.17
C PHE A 134 -6.92 -2.61 -7.41
N ASN A 135 -6.29 -3.78 -7.26
CA ASN A 135 -5.65 -4.53 -8.35
C ASN A 135 -4.44 -3.84 -9.00
N GLY A 136 -3.95 -2.72 -8.45
CA GLY A 136 -2.83 -1.98 -9.01
C GLY A 136 -1.47 -2.69 -8.94
N SER A 137 -1.29 -3.74 -8.13
CA SER A 137 -0.08 -4.58 -8.23
C SER A 137 0.00 -5.31 -9.58
N CYS A 138 -1.14 -5.63 -10.18
CA CYS A 138 -1.21 -6.36 -11.44
C CYS A 138 -1.23 -5.44 -12.67
N PHE A 139 -1.68 -4.20 -12.52
CA PHE A 139 -1.90 -3.31 -13.66
C PHE A 139 -1.30 -1.91 -13.43
N ASP A 140 -1.88 -1.12 -12.53
CA ASP A 140 -1.61 0.32 -12.43
C ASP A 140 -0.14 0.64 -12.19
N LEU A 141 0.47 0.07 -11.14
CA LEU A 141 1.86 0.36 -10.79
C LEU A 141 2.84 -0.13 -11.86
N PRO A 142 2.70 -1.36 -12.43
CA PRO A 142 3.49 -1.75 -13.60
C PRO A 142 3.37 -0.79 -14.80
N VAL A 143 2.16 -0.37 -15.15
CA VAL A 143 1.92 0.54 -16.29
C VAL A 143 2.55 1.90 -16.04
N ILE A 144 2.33 2.49 -14.85
CA ILE A 144 2.96 3.76 -14.46
C ILE A 144 4.49 3.65 -14.47
N SER A 145 5.04 2.60 -13.87
CA SER A 145 6.49 2.40 -13.80
C SER A 145 7.10 2.34 -15.20
N SER A 146 6.47 1.61 -16.12
CA SER A 146 6.94 1.49 -17.51
C SER A 146 6.78 2.77 -18.31
N LYS A 147 5.63 3.44 -18.22
CA LYS A 147 5.30 4.59 -19.07
C LYS A 147 5.95 5.89 -18.63
N LEU A 148 6.15 6.05 -17.33
CA LEU A 148 6.75 7.26 -16.75
C LEU A 148 8.18 7.04 -16.23
N ASN A 149 8.73 5.82 -16.36
CA ASN A 149 10.05 5.45 -15.85
C ASN A 149 10.23 5.76 -14.35
N ILE A 150 9.19 5.49 -13.56
CA ILE A 150 9.13 5.74 -12.12
C ILE A 150 9.45 4.46 -11.36
N LYS A 151 10.12 4.58 -10.22
CA LYS A 151 10.26 3.51 -9.22
C LYS A 151 9.48 3.90 -7.98
N PHE A 152 8.62 2.98 -7.52
CA PHE A 152 7.90 3.15 -6.26
C PHE A 152 8.71 2.57 -5.10
N ASP A 153 9.03 3.41 -4.13
CA ASP A 153 9.68 3.04 -2.85
C ASP A 153 8.71 3.10 -1.66
N GLN A 154 7.47 3.55 -1.91
CA GLN A 154 6.39 3.62 -0.94
C GLN A 154 6.01 2.21 -0.45
N LEU A 155 5.38 2.18 0.73
CA LEU A 155 4.55 1.05 1.11
C LEU A 155 3.42 0.92 0.08
N HIS A 156 3.00 -0.31 -0.21
CA HIS A 156 1.91 -0.58 -1.15
C HIS A 156 0.92 -1.57 -0.55
N VAL A 157 -0.36 -1.19 -0.51
CA VAL A 157 -1.47 -2.04 -0.10
C VAL A 157 -2.43 -2.18 -1.29
N ASP A 158 -2.51 -3.38 -1.84
CA ASP A 158 -3.48 -3.70 -2.88
C ASP A 158 -4.72 -4.35 -2.25
N LEU A 159 -5.84 -3.63 -2.32
CA LEU A 159 -7.10 -4.04 -1.70
C LEU A 159 -7.66 -5.31 -2.32
N ARG A 160 -7.40 -5.61 -3.60
CA ARG A 160 -7.85 -6.87 -4.22
C ARG A 160 -7.28 -8.06 -3.46
N PHE A 161 -5.99 -8.04 -3.15
CA PHE A 161 -5.33 -9.12 -2.42
C PHE A 161 -5.69 -9.11 -0.94
N ALA A 162 -5.88 -7.93 -0.33
CA ALA A 162 -6.35 -7.83 1.05
C ALA A 162 -7.74 -8.48 1.22
N PHE A 163 -8.70 -8.16 0.35
CA PHE A 163 -10.03 -8.75 0.36
C PHE A 163 -10.03 -10.25 0.07
N SER A 164 -9.21 -10.71 -0.88
CA SER A 164 -9.09 -12.14 -1.18
C SER A 164 -8.67 -12.96 0.04
N ARG A 165 -7.79 -12.44 0.90
CA ARG A 165 -7.38 -13.09 2.16
C ARG A 165 -8.51 -13.20 3.19
N LEU A 166 -9.54 -12.35 3.07
CA LEU A 166 -10.76 -12.39 3.88
C LEU A 166 -11.85 -13.24 3.23
N GLY A 167 -11.58 -13.89 2.09
CA GLY A 167 -12.56 -14.66 1.34
C GLY A 167 -13.50 -13.80 0.47
N ILE A 168 -13.22 -12.51 0.33
CA ILE A 168 -14.03 -11.58 -0.46
C ILE A 168 -13.45 -11.50 -1.88
N MET A 169 -14.24 -11.91 -2.87
CA MET A 169 -13.81 -12.07 -4.26
C MET A 169 -14.71 -11.32 -5.25
N GLY A 170 -14.09 -10.62 -6.20
CA GLY A 170 -14.79 -9.90 -7.26
C GLY A 170 -14.01 -8.67 -7.74
N GLY A 171 -14.56 -7.99 -8.75
CA GLY A 171 -14.11 -6.65 -9.11
C GLY A 171 -14.63 -5.60 -8.12
N LEU A 172 -14.09 -4.38 -8.22
CA LEU A 172 -14.38 -3.28 -7.29
C LEU A 172 -15.89 -3.01 -7.13
N LYS A 173 -16.64 -2.92 -8.24
CA LYS A 173 -18.11 -2.74 -8.23
C LYS A 173 -18.84 -3.76 -7.35
N LYS A 174 -18.47 -5.04 -7.46
CA LYS A 174 -19.11 -6.11 -6.68
C LYS A 174 -18.81 -5.95 -5.19
N ILE A 175 -17.58 -5.53 -4.87
CA ILE A 175 -17.14 -5.32 -3.49
C ILE A 175 -17.82 -4.07 -2.91
N GLU A 176 -17.95 -2.99 -3.67
CA GLU A 176 -18.70 -1.79 -3.24
C GLU A 176 -20.15 -2.13 -2.89
N THR A 177 -20.85 -2.91 -3.74
CA THR A 177 -22.21 -3.37 -3.43
C THR A 177 -22.26 -4.25 -2.19
N LEU A 178 -21.30 -5.15 -2.01
CA LEU A 178 -21.22 -6.01 -0.82
C LEU A 178 -21.08 -5.19 0.48
N PHE A 179 -20.41 -4.04 0.42
CA PHE A 179 -20.23 -3.13 1.54
C PHE A 179 -21.23 -1.97 1.57
N GLU A 180 -22.27 -2.02 0.74
CA GLU A 180 -23.31 -0.98 0.67
C GLU A 180 -22.73 0.43 0.40
N LEU A 181 -21.63 0.51 -0.35
CA LEU A 181 -21.02 1.77 -0.75
C LEU A 181 -21.82 2.38 -1.91
N GLU A 182 -22.45 3.52 -1.66
CA GLU A 182 -23.20 4.25 -2.67
C GLU A 182 -22.27 5.07 -3.57
N ARG A 183 -22.41 4.89 -4.88
CA ARG A 183 -21.82 5.80 -5.88
C ARG A 183 -22.72 7.00 -6.10
N SER A 184 -22.12 8.11 -6.52
CA SER A 184 -22.90 9.29 -6.92
C SER A 184 -23.83 8.96 -8.09
N PRO A 185 -24.97 9.65 -8.25
CA PRO A 185 -25.88 9.42 -9.37
C PRO A 185 -25.22 9.45 -10.74
N GLU A 186 -24.21 10.30 -10.93
CA GLU A 186 -23.48 10.54 -12.18
C GLU A 186 -22.53 9.38 -12.54
N THR A 187 -22.09 8.61 -11.55
CA THR A 187 -21.15 7.49 -11.73
C THR A 187 -21.82 6.12 -11.59
N LYS A 188 -23.12 6.11 -11.28
CA LYS A 188 -23.91 4.89 -11.16
C LYS A 188 -24.08 4.23 -12.53
N GLY A 189 -23.59 3.00 -12.66
CA GLY A 189 -23.65 2.22 -13.90
C GLY A 189 -22.35 2.25 -14.71
N LEU A 190 -21.54 3.31 -14.63
CA LEU A 190 -20.29 3.46 -15.39
C LEU A 190 -19.19 2.49 -14.92
N ASP A 191 -18.46 1.86 -15.84
CA ASP A 191 -17.18 1.17 -15.59
C ASP A 191 -16.01 1.75 -16.40
N GLY A 192 -14.82 1.18 -16.19
CA GLY A 192 -13.62 1.55 -16.94
C GLY A 192 -13.73 1.29 -18.45
N TYR A 193 -14.61 0.41 -18.92
CA TYR A 193 -14.83 0.25 -20.36
C TYR A 193 -15.62 1.45 -20.92
N ASP A 194 -16.54 2.01 -20.14
CA ASP A 194 -17.19 3.29 -20.49
C ASP A 194 -16.17 4.44 -20.55
N ALA A 195 -15.18 4.47 -19.64
CA ALA A 195 -14.10 5.47 -19.66
C ALA A 195 -13.27 5.40 -20.96
N VAL A 196 -12.93 4.20 -21.42
CA VAL A 196 -12.22 3.99 -22.70
C VAL A 196 -13.04 4.52 -23.88
N LYS A 197 -14.36 4.25 -23.92
CA LYS A 197 -15.23 4.74 -24.99
C LYS A 197 -15.33 6.26 -25.03
N LEU A 198 -15.37 6.91 -23.87
CA LEU A 198 -15.52 8.38 -23.76
C LEU A 198 -14.25 9.15 -24.15
N TRP A 199 -13.12 8.46 -24.31
CA TRP A 199 -11.85 9.10 -24.69
C TRP A 199 -11.71 9.31 -26.21
N HIS A 200 -12.48 8.56 -27.01
CA HIS A 200 -12.52 8.66 -28.47
C HIS A 200 -13.63 9.60 -28.96
#